data_AF-A0A4W6F1J5-F1
#
_entry.id   AF-A0A4W6F1J5-F1
#
_cell.length_a   1.000
_cell.length_b   1.000
_cell.length_c   1.000
_cell.angle_alpha   90.00
_cell.angle_beta   90.00
_cell.angle_gamma   90.00
#
_symmetry.space_group_name_H-M   'P 1'
#
loop_
_entity.id
_entity.type
_entity.pdbx_description
1 polymer ?
#
loop_
_entity_poly.entity_id
_entity_poly.type
_entity_poly.pdbx_seq_one_letter_code
_entity_poly.pdbx_strand_id
1 'polypeptide(L)'
;MEETIVETPEERMAKQHRKEKKDLQAKIQSMKNAVPKNDKKRRKQLTEEIAKLEADLSQKHEAELRQLKSTNDTKAEEVINGVETMKMEGGEQDEVKQPRVTKAQKRRDKKAAQEKERESRIAEAEVQNLQGVRHQEGLKLAQKLAQQQLQIKEISSDGHCMYRAIEDQLSQRSKPGLTMSVKELRSHTAEHMRSHADDFLPFLTNPNTGDMYSTDEF
;
A
#
# COMPACT_ATOMS: atom_id res chain seq x y z
N MET A 1 37.25 -14.68 8.73
CA MET A 1 37.09 -15.05 7.32
C MET A 1 35.87 -14.29 6.83
N GLU A 2 36.09 -13.17 6.15
CA GLU A 2 34.98 -12.41 5.53
C GLU A 2 34.52 -13.20 4.31
N GLU A 3 33.34 -13.81 4.41
CA GLU A 3 32.66 -14.40 3.26
C GLU A 3 32.29 -13.26 2.30
N THR A 4 33.11 -13.09 1.27
CA THR A 4 32.77 -12.24 0.14
C THR A 4 31.53 -12.82 -0.54
N ILE A 5 30.35 -12.26 -0.25
CA ILE A 5 29.11 -12.57 -0.96
C ILE A 5 29.33 -12.19 -2.42
N VAL A 6 29.60 -13.17 -3.27
CA VAL A 6 29.76 -12.97 -4.71
C VAL A 6 28.37 -12.65 -5.26
N GLU A 7 28.07 -11.36 -5.42
CA GLU A 7 26.81 -10.89 -6.01
C GLU A 7 26.58 -11.56 -7.37
N THR A 8 25.40 -12.15 -7.53
CA THR A 8 25.05 -12.81 -8.79
C THR A 8 24.90 -11.78 -9.92
N PRO A 9 25.13 -12.16 -11.18
CA PRO A 9 24.90 -11.27 -12.33
C PRO A 9 23.48 -10.69 -12.37
N GLU A 10 22.49 -11.46 -11.93
CA GLU A 10 21.08 -11.05 -11.80
C GLU A 10 20.89 -9.96 -10.75
N GLU A 11 21.51 -10.11 -9.58
CA GLU A 11 21.44 -9.12 -8.50
C GLU A 11 22.11 -7.79 -8.89
N ARG A 12 23.25 -7.85 -9.59
CA ARG A 12 23.94 -6.64 -10.09
C ARG A 12 23.08 -5.90 -11.11
N MET A 13 22.48 -6.62 -12.05
CA MET A 13 21.57 -6.04 -13.04
C MET A 13 20.34 -5.43 -12.37
N ALA A 14 19.74 -6.11 -11.39
CA ALA A 14 18.60 -5.59 -10.63
C ALA A 14 18.95 -4.31 -9.85
N LYS A 15 20.14 -4.23 -9.25
CA LYS A 15 20.63 -3.01 -8.58
C LYS A 15 20.83 -1.87 -9.59
N GLN A 16 21.39 -2.15 -10.77
CA GLN A 16 21.52 -1.17 -11.84
C GLN A 16 20.16 -0.66 -12.32
N HIS A 17 19.19 -1.56 -12.59
CA HIS A 17 17.84 -1.16 -13.01
C HIS A 17 17.14 -0.28 -11.98
N ARG A 18 17.31 -0.57 -10.69
CA ARG A 18 16.79 0.28 -9.60
C ARG A 18 17.42 1.68 -9.62
N LYS A 19 18.74 1.77 -9.86
CA LYS A 19 19.44 3.05 -9.97
C LYS A 19 18.96 3.85 -11.19
N GLU A 20 18.91 3.22 -12.36
CA GLU A 20 18.46 3.87 -13.60
C GLU A 20 17.01 4.39 -13.49
N LYS A 21 16.12 3.66 -12.80
CA LYS A 21 14.76 4.14 -12.51
C LYS A 21 14.73 5.36 -11.60
N LYS A 22 15.55 5.39 -10.55
CA LYS A 22 15.67 6.57 -9.66
C LYS A 22 16.20 7.78 -10.42
N ASP A 23 17.22 7.58 -11.25
CA ASP A 23 17.82 8.65 -12.04
C ASP A 23 16.82 9.19 -13.08
N LEU A 24 16.02 8.31 -13.71
CA LEU A 24 14.95 8.73 -14.62
C LEU A 24 13.88 9.55 -13.88
N GLN A 25 13.46 9.15 -12.69
CA GLN A 25 12.48 9.91 -11.89
C GLN A 25 13.02 11.31 -11.51
N ALA A 26 14.29 11.41 -11.13
CA ALA A 26 14.93 12.71 -10.87
C ALA A 26 14.94 13.59 -12.13
N LYS A 27 15.23 13.00 -13.30
CA LYS A 27 15.19 13.70 -14.59
C LYS A 27 13.77 14.18 -14.94
N ILE A 28 12.76 13.33 -14.77
CA ILE A 28 11.34 13.69 -15.00
C ILE A 28 10.94 14.88 -14.12
N GLN A 29 11.34 14.87 -12.84
CA GLN A 29 11.02 15.97 -11.93
C GLN A 29 11.68 17.28 -12.36
N SER A 30 12.94 17.24 -12.80
CA SER A 30 13.63 18.40 -13.37
C SER A 30 12.92 18.94 -14.61
N MET A 31 12.52 18.07 -15.54
CA MET A 31 11.79 18.44 -16.75
C MET A 31 10.41 19.05 -16.44
N LYS A 32 9.71 18.53 -15.42
CA LYS A 32 8.42 19.08 -14.95
C LYS A 32 8.56 20.46 -14.33
N ASN A 33 9.67 20.74 -13.66
CA ASN A 33 9.97 22.04 -13.08
C ASN A 33 10.41 23.07 -14.13
N ALA A 34 11.08 22.63 -15.20
CA ALA A 34 11.54 23.50 -16.29
C ALA A 34 10.39 24.05 -17.16
N VAL A 35 9.22 23.40 -17.17
CA VAL A 35 8.05 23.83 -17.95
C VAL A 35 7.00 24.50 -17.03
N PRO A 36 6.72 25.80 -17.22
CA PRO A 36 5.70 26.52 -16.46
C PRO A 36 4.31 25.88 -16.58
N LYS A 37 3.52 25.94 -15.49
CA LYS A 37 2.18 25.32 -15.44
C LYS A 37 1.21 25.85 -16.50
N ASN A 38 1.39 27.09 -16.94
CA ASN A 38 0.47 27.79 -17.84
C ASN A 38 0.74 27.51 -19.33
N ASP A 39 1.89 26.92 -19.69
CA ASP A 39 2.23 26.62 -21.09
C ASP A 39 1.69 25.24 -21.51
N LYS A 40 0.43 25.22 -21.93
CA LYS A 40 -0.31 23.99 -22.30
C LYS A 40 0.35 23.21 -23.44
N LYS A 41 0.99 23.89 -24.40
CA LYS A 41 1.64 23.26 -25.56
C LYS A 41 2.91 22.54 -25.12
N ARG A 42 3.80 23.21 -24.39
CA ARG A 42 5.03 22.59 -23.87
C ARG A 42 4.73 21.51 -22.85
N ARG A 43 3.67 21.65 -22.05
CA ARG A 43 3.21 20.60 -21.13
C ARG A 43 2.79 19.32 -21.86
N LYS A 44 2.09 19.43 -23.00
CA LYS A 44 1.71 18.27 -23.81
C LYS A 44 2.96 17.55 -24.36
N GLN A 45 3.89 18.31 -24.94
CA GLN A 45 5.16 17.79 -25.45
C GLN A 45 5.99 17.12 -24.35
N LEU A 46 6.07 17.76 -23.17
CA LEU A 46 6.74 17.21 -22.00
C LEU A 46 6.14 15.86 -21.57
N THR A 47 4.82 15.74 -21.55
CA THR A 47 4.16 14.47 -21.20
C THR A 47 4.46 13.36 -22.21
N GLU A 48 4.47 13.68 -23.50
CA GLU A 48 4.85 12.74 -24.57
C GLU A 48 6.33 12.32 -24.44
N GLU A 49 7.22 13.26 -24.11
CA GLU A 49 8.65 12.98 -23.91
C GLU A 49 8.90 12.11 -22.66
N ILE A 50 8.20 12.37 -21.56
CA ILE A 50 8.25 11.54 -20.36
C ILE A 50 7.79 10.11 -20.67
N ALA A 51 6.66 9.95 -21.36
CA ALA A 51 6.15 8.64 -21.74
C ALA A 51 7.13 7.87 -22.63
N LYS A 52 7.80 8.56 -23.56
CA LYS A 52 8.84 7.97 -24.39
C LYS A 52 10.03 7.49 -23.57
N LEU A 53 10.56 8.34 -22.67
CA LEU A 53 11.70 7.98 -21.83
C LEU A 53 11.41 6.79 -20.91
N GLU A 54 10.21 6.71 -20.36
CA GLU A 54 9.77 5.57 -19.52
C GLU A 54 9.63 4.27 -20.33
N ALA A 55 9.11 4.36 -21.55
CA ALA A 55 8.98 3.23 -22.47
C ALA A 55 10.36 2.72 -22.91
N ASP A 56 11.26 3.61 -23.32
CA ASP A 56 12.61 3.27 -23.77
C ASP A 56 13.40 2.57 -22.65
N LEU A 57 13.32 3.10 -21.41
CA LEU A 57 14.01 2.49 -20.27
C LEU A 57 13.43 1.10 -19.93
N SER A 58 12.10 0.96 -19.96
CA SER A 58 11.46 -0.33 -19.70
C SER A 58 11.81 -1.37 -20.75
N GLN A 59 11.83 -0.98 -22.04
CA GLN A 59 12.21 -1.86 -23.13
C GLN A 59 13.67 -2.30 -23.01
N LYS A 60 14.57 -1.38 -22.62
CA LYS A 60 15.97 -1.69 -22.35
C LYS A 60 16.11 -2.73 -21.22
N HIS A 61 15.45 -2.51 -20.08
CA HIS A 61 15.49 -3.43 -18.95
C HIS A 61 14.91 -4.81 -19.30
N GLU A 62 13.85 -4.84 -20.11
CA GLU A 62 13.27 -6.10 -20.58
C GLU A 62 14.22 -6.85 -21.52
N ALA A 63 14.88 -6.15 -22.44
CA ALA A 63 15.87 -6.74 -23.34
C ALA A 63 17.07 -7.32 -22.58
N GLU A 64 17.60 -6.59 -21.60
CA GLU A 64 18.71 -7.04 -20.74
C GLU A 64 18.33 -8.28 -19.93
N LEU A 65 17.11 -8.33 -19.36
CA LEU A 65 16.61 -9.51 -18.65
C LEU A 65 16.42 -10.72 -19.58
N ARG A 66 15.94 -10.49 -20.81
CA ARG A 66 15.80 -11.56 -21.82
C ARG A 66 17.17 -12.11 -22.22
N GLN A 67 18.15 -11.24 -22.42
CA GLN A 67 19.52 -11.64 -22.77
C GLN A 67 20.16 -12.43 -21.63
N LEU A 68 20.01 -11.99 -20.38
CA LEU A 68 20.58 -12.67 -19.21
C LEU A 68 20.00 -14.08 -19.02
N LYS A 69 18.69 -14.24 -19.21
CA LYS A 69 18.03 -15.56 -19.20
C LYS A 69 18.58 -16.46 -20.31
N SER A 70 18.70 -15.95 -21.53
CA SER A 70 19.25 -16.70 -22.66
C SER A 70 20.72 -17.15 -22.44
N THR A 71 21.52 -16.35 -21.71
CA THR A 71 22.91 -16.72 -21.38
C THR A 71 23.02 -17.73 -20.23
N ASN A 72 22.04 -17.79 -19.34
CA ASN A 72 21.97 -18.82 -18.30
C ASN A 72 21.55 -20.17 -18.89
N ASP A 73 20.64 -20.19 -19.87
CA ASP A 73 20.23 -21.42 -20.57
C ASP A 73 21.38 -22.04 -21.39
N THR A 74 22.21 -21.22 -22.05
CA THR A 74 23.37 -21.71 -22.84
C THR A 74 24.52 -22.22 -21.97
N LYS A 75 24.69 -21.70 -20.74
CA LYS A 75 25.68 -22.23 -19.78
C LYS A 75 25.22 -23.51 -19.09
N ALA A 76 23.91 -23.78 -19.04
CA ALA A 76 23.39 -25.05 -18.53
C ALA A 76 23.57 -26.20 -19.54
N GLU A 77 23.63 -25.90 -20.84
CA GLU A 77 23.91 -26.92 -21.89
C GLU A 77 25.39 -27.35 -21.96
N GLU A 78 26.36 -26.51 -21.59
CA GLU A 78 27.78 -26.89 -21.62
C GLU A 78 28.21 -27.83 -20.46
N VAL A 79 27.40 -27.99 -19.41
CA VAL A 79 27.75 -28.82 -18.22
C VAL A 79 27.17 -30.24 -18.28
N ILE A 80 26.39 -30.59 -19.32
CA ILE A 80 25.78 -31.93 -19.49
C ILE A 80 26.52 -32.77 -20.56
N ASN A 81 27.71 -32.35 -21.02
CA ASN A 81 28.54 -33.13 -21.95
C ASN A 81 29.61 -33.98 -21.24
N GLY A 82 29.17 -34.90 -20.39
CA GLY A 82 30.09 -35.83 -19.75
C GLY A 82 29.42 -36.90 -18.91
N VAL A 83 28.73 -37.85 -19.57
CA VAL A 83 28.71 -39.29 -19.24
C VAL A 83 27.83 -39.99 -20.31
N GLU A 84 28.46 -40.76 -21.19
CA GLU A 84 27.80 -41.75 -22.06
C GLU A 84 27.19 -42.87 -21.22
N THR A 85 25.96 -43.34 -21.54
CA THR A 85 25.65 -44.78 -21.64
C THR A 85 24.36 -45.04 -22.46
N MET A 86 24.56 -45.67 -23.62
CA MET A 86 23.73 -46.57 -24.46
C MET A 86 22.18 -46.65 -24.42
N LYS A 87 21.65 -46.84 -25.65
CA LYS A 87 20.35 -47.42 -26.11
C LYS A 87 19.14 -46.48 -25.96
N MET A 88 18.27 -46.28 -26.96
CA MET A 88 17.75 -47.14 -28.04
C MET A 88 17.05 -46.27 -29.11
N GLU A 89 17.00 -46.75 -30.36
CA GLU A 89 16.33 -46.10 -31.50
C GLU A 89 14.83 -45.84 -31.26
N GLY A 90 14.36 -44.70 -31.76
CA GLY A 90 12.95 -44.35 -31.89
C GLY A 90 12.85 -42.92 -32.40
N GLY A 91 12.65 -42.76 -33.70
CA GLY A 91 12.51 -41.45 -34.32
C GLY A 91 11.28 -40.70 -33.81
N GLU A 92 11.37 -39.38 -33.79
CA GLU A 92 10.41 -38.43 -34.36
C GLU A 92 10.91 -37.01 -34.11
N GLN A 93 10.75 -36.18 -35.14
CA GLN A 93 10.99 -34.74 -35.09
C GLN A 93 9.94 -34.13 -34.17
N ASP A 94 10.34 -33.46 -33.09
CA ASP A 94 9.40 -32.66 -32.31
C ASP A 94 9.99 -31.27 -32.02
N GLU A 95 9.33 -30.27 -32.61
CA GLU A 95 9.60 -28.86 -32.43
C GLU A 95 9.44 -28.47 -30.95
N VAL A 96 10.45 -27.79 -30.40
CA VAL A 96 10.41 -27.21 -29.04
C VAL A 96 9.36 -26.10 -29.00
N LYS A 97 8.12 -26.45 -28.66
CA LYS A 97 7.04 -25.51 -28.35
C LYS A 97 7.34 -24.79 -27.04
N GLN A 98 7.70 -23.52 -27.14
CA GLN A 98 7.68 -22.56 -26.03
C GLN A 98 6.37 -22.70 -25.23
N PRO A 99 6.40 -22.83 -23.89
CA PRO A 99 5.20 -23.06 -23.11
C PRO A 99 4.29 -21.84 -23.21
N ARG A 100 3.20 -21.97 -23.96
CA ARG A 100 2.19 -20.93 -24.11
C ARG A 100 1.59 -20.63 -22.75
N VAL A 101 1.91 -19.46 -22.19
CA VAL A 101 1.30 -18.93 -20.98
C VAL A 101 -0.22 -19.03 -21.12
N THR A 102 -0.83 -19.82 -20.26
CA THR A 102 -2.26 -20.10 -20.35
C THR A 102 -3.07 -18.80 -20.15
N LYS A 103 -4.26 -18.70 -20.75
CA LYS A 103 -5.16 -17.56 -20.52
C LYS A 103 -5.45 -17.36 -19.03
N ALA A 104 -5.47 -18.43 -18.23
CA ALA A 104 -5.64 -18.37 -16.79
C ALA A 104 -4.42 -17.73 -16.09
N GLN A 105 -3.20 -18.11 -16.46
CA GLN A 105 -1.98 -17.53 -15.92
C GLN A 105 -1.88 -16.04 -16.24
N LYS A 106 -2.17 -15.64 -17.49
CA LYS A 106 -2.20 -14.23 -17.91
C LYS A 106 -3.22 -13.39 -17.12
N ARG A 107 -4.36 -13.97 -16.72
CA ARG A 107 -5.35 -13.28 -15.85
C ARG A 107 -4.86 -13.12 -14.41
N ARG A 108 -4.18 -14.13 -13.86
CA ARG A 108 -3.58 -14.06 -12.52
C ARG A 108 -2.46 -13.02 -12.46
N ASP A 109 -1.57 -13.05 -13.45
CA ASP A 109 -0.45 -12.10 -13.52
C ASP A 109 -0.94 -10.66 -13.69
N LYS A 110 -2.00 -10.43 -14.48
CA LYS A 110 -2.64 -9.11 -14.60
C LYS A 110 -3.25 -8.64 -13.28
N LYS A 111 -3.90 -9.54 -12.53
CA LYS A 111 -4.47 -9.21 -11.20
C LYS A 111 -3.35 -8.87 -10.20
N ALA A 112 -2.30 -9.68 -10.15
CA ALA A 112 -1.15 -9.46 -9.29
C ALA A 112 -0.42 -8.15 -9.61
N ALA A 113 -0.27 -7.81 -10.91
CA ALA A 113 0.31 -6.55 -11.33
C ALA A 113 -0.53 -5.34 -10.88
N GLN A 114 -1.86 -5.41 -11.01
CA GLN A 114 -2.78 -4.35 -10.57
C GLN A 114 -2.78 -4.18 -9.04
N GLU A 115 -2.72 -5.28 -8.29
CA GLU A 115 -2.65 -5.25 -6.83
C GLU A 115 -1.33 -4.63 -6.36
N LYS A 116 -0.21 -5.01 -6.97
CA LYS A 116 1.10 -4.41 -6.70
C LYS A 116 1.17 -2.92 -7.06
N GLU A 117 0.55 -2.50 -8.17
CA GLU A 117 0.46 -1.09 -8.54
C GLU A 117 -0.38 -0.30 -7.51
N ARG A 118 -1.50 -0.88 -7.07
CA ARG A 118 -2.35 -0.29 -6.03
C ARG A 118 -1.60 -0.15 -4.71
N GLU A 119 -0.89 -1.20 -4.28
CA GLU A 119 -0.05 -1.16 -3.08
C GLU A 119 1.07 -0.12 -3.19
N SER A 120 1.75 -0.03 -4.34
CA SER A 120 2.77 1.00 -4.58
C SER A 120 2.20 2.41 -4.47
N ARG A 121 1.01 2.65 -5.05
CA ARG A 121 0.33 3.95 -4.95
C ARG A 121 -0.07 4.30 -3.51
N ILE A 122 -0.50 3.30 -2.74
CA ILE A 122 -0.82 3.47 -1.32
C ILE A 122 0.46 3.82 -0.54
N ALA A 123 1.54 3.07 -0.74
CA ALA A 123 2.82 3.31 -0.07
C ALA A 123 3.40 4.71 -0.40
N GLU A 124 3.33 5.15 -1.66
CA GLU A 124 3.74 6.50 -2.06
C GLU A 124 2.89 7.58 -1.37
N ALA A 125 1.57 7.38 -1.30
CA ALA A 125 0.67 8.29 -0.61
C ALA A 125 0.93 8.31 0.90
N GLU A 126 1.25 7.18 1.52
CA GLU A 126 1.64 7.10 2.93
C GLU A 126 2.95 7.86 3.19
N VAL A 127 3.96 7.71 2.32
CA VAL A 127 5.23 8.45 2.42
C VAL A 127 5.01 9.96 2.29
N GLN A 128 4.14 10.40 1.37
CA GLN A 128 3.77 11.81 1.27
C GLN A 128 3.02 12.30 2.53
N ASN A 129 2.19 11.44 3.13
CA ASN A 129 1.47 11.76 4.36
C ASN A 129 2.35 11.80 5.61
N LEU A 130 3.58 11.25 5.60
CA LEU A 130 4.51 11.35 6.74
C LEU A 130 4.83 12.80 7.11
N GLN A 131 4.85 13.71 6.14
CA GLN A 131 5.03 15.14 6.40
C GLN A 131 3.70 15.89 6.59
N GLY A 132 2.57 15.19 6.48
CA GLY A 132 1.25 15.76 6.65
C GLY A 132 0.99 16.20 8.08
N VAL A 133 0.20 17.27 8.23
CA VAL A 133 -0.17 17.86 9.53
C VAL A 133 -0.77 16.81 10.46
N ARG A 134 -1.65 15.94 9.95
CA ARG A 134 -2.29 14.86 10.72
C ARG A 134 -1.29 13.84 11.26
N HIS A 135 -0.27 13.47 10.48
CA HIS A 135 0.76 12.54 10.93
C HIS A 135 1.62 13.18 12.02
N GLN A 136 2.05 14.43 11.82
CA GLN A 136 2.81 15.17 12.84
C GLN A 136 2.01 15.37 14.14
N GLU A 137 0.71 15.65 14.04
CA GLU A 137 -0.20 15.72 15.17
C GLU A 137 -0.29 14.36 15.90
N GLY A 138 -0.48 13.27 15.15
CA GLY A 138 -0.51 11.91 15.70
C GLY A 138 0.79 11.54 16.42
N LEU A 139 1.96 11.89 15.87
CA LEU A 139 3.26 11.68 16.52
C LEU A 139 3.37 12.46 17.84
N LYS A 140 2.98 13.74 17.85
CA LYS A 140 2.99 14.56 19.07
C LYS A 140 2.05 14.00 20.13
N LEU A 141 0.86 13.56 19.73
CA LEU A 141 -0.12 12.95 20.63
C LEU A 141 0.41 11.63 21.20
N ALA A 142 0.96 10.76 20.36
CA ALA A 142 1.57 9.50 20.78
C ALA A 142 2.72 9.72 21.78
N GLN A 143 3.57 10.72 21.53
CA GLN A 143 4.66 11.07 22.45
C GLN A 143 4.13 11.51 23.82
N LYS A 144 3.07 12.34 23.87
CA LYS A 144 2.45 12.77 25.13
C LYS A 144 1.83 11.59 25.89
N LEU A 145 1.15 10.68 25.18
CA LEU A 145 0.53 9.49 25.79
C LEU A 145 1.57 8.52 26.32
N ALA A 146 2.68 8.31 25.60
CA ALA A 146 3.75 7.42 26.02
C ALA A 146 4.39 7.86 27.35
N GLN A 147 4.50 9.16 27.61
CA GLN A 147 4.95 9.70 28.91
C GLN A 147 4.03 9.29 30.07
N GLN A 148 2.75 9.03 29.78
CA GLN A 148 1.75 8.56 30.73
C GLN A 148 1.54 7.05 30.68
N GLN A 149 2.38 6.31 29.94
CA GLN A 149 2.24 4.85 29.72
C GLN A 149 0.92 4.49 29.03
N LEU A 150 0.41 5.39 28.18
CA LEU A 150 -0.79 5.21 27.37
C LEU A 150 -0.43 5.10 25.89
N GLN A 151 -1.31 4.50 25.11
CA GLN A 151 -1.21 4.40 23.66
C GLN A 151 -2.58 4.59 23.01
N ILE A 152 -2.58 5.07 21.77
CA ILE A 152 -3.81 5.16 20.96
C ILE A 152 -4.14 3.76 20.44
N LYS A 153 -5.38 3.34 20.66
CA LYS A 153 -5.97 2.20 19.96
C LYS A 153 -6.93 2.72 18.91
N GLU A 154 -6.68 2.37 17.65
CA GLU A 154 -7.56 2.78 16.54
C GLU A 154 -8.92 2.10 16.65
N ILE A 155 -9.97 2.90 16.57
CA ILE A 155 -11.37 2.49 16.55
C ILE A 155 -11.96 2.87 15.20
N SER A 156 -12.88 2.06 14.69
CA SER A 156 -13.55 2.33 13.40
C SER A 156 -14.17 3.73 13.39
N SER A 157 -13.90 4.50 12.33
CA SER A 157 -14.36 5.88 12.16
C SER A 157 -15.82 5.94 11.66
N ASP A 158 -16.74 5.34 12.41
CA ASP A 158 -18.18 5.36 12.15
C ASP A 158 -18.94 6.21 13.18
N GLY A 159 -20.27 6.32 13.04
CA GLY A 159 -21.12 7.04 14.00
C GLY A 159 -21.26 6.38 15.38
N HIS A 160 -20.60 5.24 15.61
CA HIS A 160 -20.58 4.52 16.88
C HIS A 160 -19.20 4.59 17.56
N CYS A 161 -18.22 5.29 16.99
CA CYS A 161 -16.83 5.29 17.43
C CYS A 161 -16.66 5.59 18.93
N MET A 162 -17.43 6.55 19.47
CA MET A 162 -17.43 6.89 20.89
C MET A 162 -17.84 5.70 21.76
N TYR A 163 -18.94 5.03 21.44
CA TYR A 163 -19.42 3.88 22.20
C TYR A 163 -18.50 2.66 22.01
N ARG A 164 -17.94 2.45 20.82
CA ARG A 164 -16.93 1.41 20.57
C ARG A 164 -15.65 1.62 21.39
N ALA A 165 -15.22 2.88 21.57
CA ALA A 165 -14.07 3.21 22.42
C ALA A 165 -14.35 2.91 23.90
N ILE A 166 -15.58 3.20 24.38
CA ILE A 166 -16.00 2.88 25.75
C ILE A 166 -16.12 1.35 25.94
N GLU A 167 -16.75 0.64 25.00
CA GLU A 167 -16.84 -0.82 24.98
C GLU A 167 -15.45 -1.46 25.10
N ASP A 168 -14.49 -0.97 24.31
CA ASP A 168 -13.11 -1.42 24.37
C ASP A 168 -12.47 -1.21 25.76
N GLN A 169 -12.61 -0.01 26.33
CA GLN A 169 -12.06 0.28 27.65
C GLN A 169 -12.72 -0.53 28.77
N LEU A 170 -14.03 -0.73 28.70
CA LEU A 170 -14.77 -1.57 29.64
C LEU A 170 -14.29 -3.03 29.53
N SER A 171 -14.10 -3.55 28.32
CA SER A 171 -13.63 -4.92 28.13
C SER A 171 -12.23 -5.17 28.72
N GLN A 172 -11.36 -4.17 28.70
CA GLN A 172 -9.98 -4.28 29.19
C GLN A 172 -9.85 -4.06 30.71
N ARG A 173 -10.71 -3.20 31.29
CA ARG A 173 -10.58 -2.76 32.69
C ARG A 173 -11.61 -3.34 33.65
N SER A 174 -12.74 -3.83 33.13
CA SER A 174 -13.82 -4.33 33.98
C SER A 174 -13.51 -5.74 34.50
N LYS A 175 -14.19 -6.11 35.59
CA LYS A 175 -14.17 -7.47 36.11
C LYS A 175 -14.60 -8.46 35.01
N PRO A 176 -14.04 -9.69 35.00
CA PRO A 176 -14.48 -10.73 34.06
C PRO A 176 -16.00 -10.88 34.11
N GLY A 177 -16.67 -10.70 32.97
CA GLY A 177 -18.11 -10.87 32.82
C GLY A 177 -18.93 -9.58 32.63
N LEU A 178 -18.34 -8.38 32.76
CA LEU A 178 -19.01 -7.13 32.41
C LEU A 178 -18.64 -6.68 31.00
N THR A 179 -19.12 -7.41 30.00
CA THR A 179 -19.05 -7.00 28.58
C THR A 179 -20.37 -6.37 28.20
N MET A 180 -20.35 -5.11 27.77
CA MET A 180 -21.52 -4.41 27.27
C MET A 180 -21.33 -4.11 25.79
N SER A 181 -22.30 -4.48 24.97
CA SER A 181 -22.31 -4.15 23.57
C SER A 181 -22.54 -2.65 23.35
N VAL A 182 -22.08 -2.13 22.21
CA VAL A 182 -22.45 -0.76 21.74
C VAL A 182 -23.95 -0.49 21.85
N LYS A 183 -24.81 -1.48 21.54
CA LYS A 183 -26.27 -1.31 21.60
C LYS A 183 -26.74 -1.11 23.04
N GLU A 184 -26.26 -1.93 23.97
CA GLU A 184 -26.60 -1.81 25.39
C GLU A 184 -26.09 -0.50 25.96
N LEU A 185 -24.85 -0.11 25.68
CA LEU A 185 -24.28 1.17 26.11
C LEU A 185 -25.13 2.35 25.63
N ARG A 186 -25.56 2.34 24.37
CA ARG A 186 -26.45 3.36 23.82
C ARG A 186 -27.81 3.40 24.52
N SER A 187 -28.42 2.23 24.76
CA SER A 187 -29.70 2.14 25.46
C SER A 187 -29.60 2.67 26.88
N HIS A 188 -28.59 2.24 27.65
CA HIS A 188 -28.37 2.70 29.01
C HIS A 188 -28.08 4.20 29.09
N THR A 189 -27.28 4.72 28.15
CA THR A 189 -27.01 6.16 28.08
C THR A 189 -28.31 6.93 27.85
N ALA A 190 -29.15 6.48 26.92
CA ALA A 190 -30.41 7.14 26.62
C ALA A 190 -31.42 7.05 27.77
N GLU A 191 -31.48 5.92 28.47
CA GLU A 191 -32.31 5.74 29.67
C GLU A 191 -31.84 6.64 30.83
N HIS A 192 -30.54 6.72 31.04
CA HIS A 192 -29.96 7.61 32.04
C HIS A 192 -30.27 9.08 31.74
N MET A 193 -30.12 9.51 30.48
CA MET A 193 -30.45 10.87 30.07
C MET A 193 -31.94 11.19 30.28
N ARG A 194 -32.85 10.26 29.93
CA ARG A 194 -34.30 10.44 30.14
C ARG A 194 -34.72 10.49 31.60
N SER A 195 -34.05 9.73 32.47
CA SER A 195 -34.35 9.73 33.91
C SER A 195 -33.79 10.95 34.65
N HIS A 196 -32.89 11.72 34.02
CA HIS A 196 -32.21 12.88 34.60
C HIS A 196 -32.25 14.07 33.64
N ALA A 197 -33.40 14.32 33.00
CA ALA A 197 -33.52 15.29 31.91
C ALA A 197 -32.97 16.68 32.26
N ASP A 198 -33.22 17.16 33.48
CA ASP A 198 -32.76 18.47 33.96
C ASP A 198 -31.23 18.64 33.92
N ASP A 199 -30.47 17.54 34.08
CA ASP A 199 -29.01 17.55 34.02
C ASP A 199 -28.49 17.63 32.57
N PHE A 200 -29.28 17.19 31.59
CA PHE A 200 -28.86 17.06 30.20
C PHE A 200 -29.47 18.11 29.26
N LEU A 201 -30.64 18.64 29.59
CA LEU A 201 -31.32 19.72 28.85
C LEU A 201 -30.38 20.90 28.55
N PRO A 202 -29.50 21.34 29.47
CA PRO A 202 -28.60 22.46 29.18
C PRO A 202 -27.59 22.23 28.06
N PHE A 203 -27.37 20.98 27.65
CA PHE A 203 -26.43 20.61 26.60
C PHE A 203 -27.10 20.40 25.23
N LEU A 204 -28.43 20.50 25.14
CA LEU A 204 -29.18 20.26 23.91
C LEU A 204 -29.81 21.55 23.39
N THR A 205 -29.61 21.82 22.11
CA THR A 205 -30.12 23.03 21.44
C THR A 205 -30.87 22.67 20.16
N ASN A 206 -32.04 23.28 19.95
CA ASN A 206 -32.86 23.05 18.78
C ASN A 206 -32.09 23.51 17.53
N PRO A 207 -31.85 22.64 16.53
CA PRO A 207 -31.06 22.98 15.35
C PRO A 207 -31.65 24.14 14.52
N ASN A 208 -32.97 24.35 14.60
CA ASN A 208 -33.66 25.36 13.80
C ASN A 208 -33.73 26.72 14.49
N THR A 209 -33.93 26.75 15.82
CA THR A 209 -34.07 28.00 16.57
C THR A 209 -32.79 28.43 17.27
N GLY A 210 -31.90 27.48 17.58
CA GLY A 210 -30.70 27.71 18.38
C GLY A 210 -30.96 27.81 19.88
N ASP A 211 -32.22 27.76 20.30
CA ASP A 211 -32.62 27.78 21.71
C ASP A 211 -32.35 26.44 22.39
N MET A 212 -32.27 26.46 23.72
CA MET A 212 -32.19 25.22 24.52
C MET A 212 -33.43 24.37 24.31
N TYR A 213 -33.27 23.05 24.32
CA TYR A 213 -34.42 22.14 24.27
C TYR A 213 -35.38 22.43 25.42
N SER A 214 -36.68 22.38 25.14
CA SER A 214 -37.72 22.31 26.16
C SER A 214 -37.89 20.87 26.66
N THR A 215 -38.56 20.70 27.80
CA THR A 215 -38.91 19.37 28.34
C THR A 215 -39.73 18.53 27.37
N ASP A 216 -40.50 19.17 26.50
CA ASP A 216 -41.36 18.49 25.51
C ASP A 216 -40.57 18.04 24.27
N GLU A 217 -39.42 18.65 23.99
CA GLU A 217 -38.54 18.32 22.85
C GLU A 217 -37.48 17.27 23.16
N PHE A 218 -37.27 16.96 24.44
CA PHE A 218 -36.24 16.06 24.96
C PHE A 218 -36.61 14.57 24.83
#